data_AF-A0A117MCF3-F1
#
_entry.id   AF-A0A117MCF3-F1
#
_cell.length_a   1.000
_cell.length_b   1.000
_cell.length_c   1.000
_cell.angle_alpha   90.00
_cell.angle_beta   90.00
_cell.angle_gamma   90.00
#
_symmetry.space_group_name_H-M   'P 1'
#
loop_
_entity.id
_entity.type
_entity.pdbx_description
1 polymer ?
#
loop_
_entity_poly.entity_id
_entity_poly.type
_entity_poly.pdbx_seq_one_letter_code
_entity_poly.pdbx_strand_id
1 'polypeptide(L)'
;MALLVVSIILPATAVCAEENDLWLLISSYEDIGITVQDLAFFLATHGFDATPERSYVTVRLSDGSEAYLTPNGGEPRLADLWSEPPTPTGPVRVILPDVIQKNVTYNRTDNIHFIRDVTRQVVFPVTPLGMCYDGSKKLADTYGSFGYGVRYMYDPSEWDWQGHLWILVEDSKRLDLWLAVDSYYGVIIDDDQYYSAPYSFAEFEYLDSINPRWRLA
;
A
#
# COMPACT_ATOMS: atom_id res chain seq x y z
N MET A 1 67.23 -30.03 9.43
CA MET A 1 66.28 -29.38 8.49
C MET A 1 65.06 -28.99 9.28
N ALA A 2 64.87 -27.70 9.55
CA ALA A 2 63.64 -27.19 10.17
C ALA A 2 62.73 -26.72 9.02
N LEU A 3 61.58 -27.39 8.85
CA LEU A 3 60.58 -27.04 7.85
C LEU A 3 59.71 -25.92 8.44
N LEU A 4 59.83 -24.72 7.89
CA LEU A 4 59.02 -23.57 8.26
C LEU A 4 57.66 -23.70 7.56
N VAL A 5 56.62 -24.08 8.31
CA VAL A 5 55.25 -24.08 7.82
C VAL A 5 54.68 -22.68 8.01
N VAL A 6 54.60 -21.92 6.92
CA VAL A 6 53.88 -20.65 6.87
C VAL A 6 52.39 -20.97 6.79
N SER A 7 51.71 -20.95 7.94
CA SER A 7 50.25 -20.93 7.98
C SER A 7 49.76 -19.57 7.52
N ILE A 8 49.20 -19.51 6.31
CA ILE A 8 48.48 -18.34 5.81
C ILE A 8 47.17 -18.26 6.60
N ILE A 9 47.15 -17.41 7.61
CA ILE A 9 45.92 -17.06 8.33
C ILE A 9 45.16 -16.10 7.40
N LEU A 10 44.21 -16.64 6.65
CA LEU A 10 43.21 -15.82 5.97
C LEU A 10 42.34 -15.16 7.04
N PRO A 11 42.16 -13.83 7.02
CA PRO A 11 41.29 -13.16 7.97
C PRO A 11 39.84 -13.55 7.65
N ALA A 12 39.14 -14.13 8.61
CA ALA A 12 37.69 -14.34 8.56
C ALA A 12 37.01 -12.98 8.78
N THR A 13 36.92 -12.16 7.73
CA THR A 13 36.26 -10.84 7.75
C THR A 13 34.93 -10.82 7.01
N ALA A 14 34.39 -11.99 6.62
CA ALA A 14 33.23 -12.07 5.73
C ALA A 14 31.87 -11.84 6.44
N VAL A 15 31.76 -12.18 7.73
CA VAL A 15 30.46 -12.24 8.44
C VAL A 15 29.82 -10.85 8.59
N CYS A 16 30.60 -9.86 9.02
CA CYS A 16 30.09 -8.49 9.21
C CYS A 16 29.94 -7.72 7.88
N ALA A 17 30.56 -8.22 6.80
CA ALA A 17 30.50 -7.58 5.49
C ALA A 17 29.18 -7.90 4.78
N GLU A 18 28.75 -9.17 4.79
CA GLU A 18 27.57 -9.62 4.05
C GLU A 18 26.25 -9.05 4.64
N GLU A 19 26.10 -9.01 5.97
CA GLU A 19 24.95 -8.35 6.63
C GLU A 19 24.92 -6.84 6.35
N ASN A 20 26.08 -6.19 6.38
CA ASN A 20 26.19 -4.76 6.11
C ASN A 20 25.93 -4.45 4.62
N ASP A 21 26.38 -5.31 3.71
CA ASP A 21 26.10 -5.21 2.27
C ASP A 21 24.61 -5.43 1.98
N LEU A 22 23.98 -6.40 2.66
CA LEU A 22 22.53 -6.60 2.62
C LEU A 22 21.79 -5.36 3.10
N TRP A 23 22.19 -4.79 4.24
CA TRP A 23 21.60 -3.58 4.81
C TRP A 23 21.74 -2.37 3.88
N LEU A 24 22.91 -2.17 3.29
CA LEU A 24 23.16 -1.09 2.32
C LEU A 24 22.32 -1.27 1.05
N LEU A 25 22.22 -2.50 0.55
CA LEU A 25 21.45 -2.81 -0.65
C LEU A 25 19.97 -2.48 -0.44
N ILE A 26 19.37 -2.93 0.67
CA ILE A 26 17.96 -2.65 0.95
C ILE A 26 17.69 -1.19 1.34
N SER A 27 18.67 -0.49 1.92
CA SER A 27 18.58 0.94 2.21
C SER A 27 18.72 1.82 0.96
N SER A 28 19.22 1.27 -0.15
CA SER A 28 19.36 1.98 -1.43
C SER A 28 18.12 1.87 -2.33
N TYR A 29 17.11 1.13 -1.89
CA TYR A 29 15.93 0.82 -2.68
C TYR A 29 14.76 1.72 -2.27
N GLU A 30 14.00 2.24 -3.24
CA GLU A 30 12.94 3.24 -2.99
C GLU A 30 11.60 2.91 -3.68
N ASP A 31 11.29 1.62 -3.90
CA ASP A 31 10.01 1.22 -4.51
C ASP A 31 8.91 1.04 -3.46
N ILE A 32 7.81 1.81 -3.59
CA ILE A 32 6.65 1.76 -2.70
C ILE A 32 5.72 0.57 -2.98
N GLY A 33 5.84 -0.05 -4.16
CA GLY A 33 5.02 -1.18 -4.60
C GLY A 33 5.64 -2.55 -4.35
N ILE A 34 6.86 -2.61 -3.81
CA ILE A 34 7.63 -3.85 -3.68
C ILE A 34 6.88 -4.91 -2.87
N THR A 35 6.64 -6.06 -3.49
CA THR A 35 6.06 -7.24 -2.83
C THR A 35 7.15 -8.12 -2.22
N VAL A 36 6.74 -9.12 -1.44
CA VAL A 36 7.68 -10.13 -0.91
C VAL A 36 8.38 -10.88 -2.04
N GLN A 37 7.66 -11.17 -3.13
CA GLN A 37 8.21 -11.83 -4.31
C GLN A 37 9.22 -10.92 -5.03
N ASP A 38 8.91 -9.63 -5.17
CA ASP A 38 9.80 -8.67 -5.82
C ASP A 38 11.08 -8.45 -5.01
N LEU A 39 10.97 -8.35 -3.67
CA LEU A 39 12.12 -8.25 -2.79
C LEU A 39 13.00 -9.50 -2.86
N ALA A 40 12.41 -10.69 -2.84
CA ALA A 40 13.18 -11.93 -2.99
C ALA A 40 13.87 -12.01 -4.35
N PHE A 41 13.19 -11.62 -5.42
CA PHE A 41 13.77 -11.56 -6.76
C PHE A 41 14.92 -10.54 -6.83
N PHE A 42 14.71 -9.33 -6.31
CA PHE A 42 15.71 -8.28 -6.24
C PHE A 42 16.96 -8.77 -5.51
N LEU A 43 16.81 -9.35 -4.32
CA LEU A 43 17.93 -9.90 -3.53
C LEU A 43 18.65 -11.04 -4.27
N ALA A 44 17.91 -11.95 -4.91
CA ALA A 44 18.49 -13.04 -5.70
C ALA A 44 19.30 -12.52 -6.90
N THR A 45 18.83 -11.49 -7.59
CA THR A 45 19.59 -10.86 -8.69
C THR A 45 20.86 -10.13 -8.23
N HIS A 46 20.96 -9.81 -6.95
CA HIS A 46 22.14 -9.21 -6.32
C HIS A 46 23.01 -10.24 -5.57
N GLY A 47 22.73 -11.54 -5.73
CA GLY A 47 23.59 -12.63 -5.26
C GLY A 47 23.24 -13.19 -3.88
N PHE A 48 22.12 -12.78 -3.28
CA PHE A 48 21.65 -13.32 -2.00
C PHE A 48 20.77 -14.57 -2.19
N ASP A 49 20.92 -15.57 -1.31
CA ASP A 49 20.05 -16.77 -1.25
C ASP A 49 18.72 -16.40 -0.58
N ALA A 50 17.83 -15.77 -1.35
CA ALA A 50 16.58 -15.18 -0.87
C ALA A 50 15.36 -16.04 -1.24
N THR A 51 14.59 -16.44 -0.22
CA THR A 51 13.36 -17.23 -0.37
C THR A 51 12.16 -16.39 0.07
N PRO A 52 11.16 -16.18 -0.80
CA PRO A 52 9.94 -15.47 -0.42
C PRO A 52 9.07 -16.36 0.46
N GLU A 53 8.69 -15.85 1.63
CA GLU A 53 7.67 -16.43 2.50
C GLU A 53 6.32 -15.73 2.31
N ARG A 54 5.34 -16.03 3.16
CA ARG A 54 4.00 -15.44 3.04
C ARG A 54 3.98 -13.92 3.27
N SER A 55 4.82 -13.39 4.16
CA SER A 55 4.81 -11.98 4.57
C SER A 55 6.19 -11.35 4.75
N TYR A 56 7.26 -12.08 4.46
CA TYR A 56 8.65 -11.63 4.57
C TYR A 56 9.54 -12.46 3.63
N VAL A 57 10.79 -12.07 3.45
CA VAL A 57 11.81 -12.81 2.71
C VAL A 57 12.82 -13.37 3.70
N THR A 58 13.15 -14.65 3.58
CA THR A 58 14.27 -15.26 4.31
C THR A 58 15.51 -15.19 3.43
N VAL A 59 16.61 -14.67 3.95
CA VAL A 59 17.92 -14.65 3.31
C VAL A 59 18.86 -15.54 4.11
N ARG A 60 19.42 -16.57 3.47
CA ARG A 60 20.45 -17.39 4.10
C ARG A 60 21.82 -16.81 3.80
N LEU A 61 22.53 -16.42 4.86
CA LEU A 61 23.88 -15.86 4.78
C LEU A 61 24.92 -16.98 4.64
N SER A 62 26.12 -16.61 4.21
CA SER A 62 27.20 -17.56 3.92
C SER A 62 27.70 -18.34 5.14
N ASP A 63 27.48 -17.83 6.35
CA ASP A 63 27.80 -18.49 7.61
C ASP A 63 26.71 -19.47 8.09
N GLY A 64 25.61 -19.58 7.34
CA GLY A 64 24.47 -20.43 7.64
C GLY A 64 23.44 -19.80 8.57
N SER A 65 23.62 -18.54 8.98
CA SER A 65 22.58 -17.78 9.66
C SER A 65 21.50 -17.30 8.68
N GLU A 66 20.34 -16.95 9.22
CA GLU A 66 19.20 -16.47 8.45
C GLU A 66 18.85 -15.04 8.88
N ALA A 67 18.65 -14.18 7.88
CA ALA A 67 18.15 -12.84 8.04
C ALA A 67 16.74 -12.75 7.43
N TYR A 68 15.86 -11.93 8.00
CA TYR A 68 14.47 -11.85 7.57
C TYR A 68 14.12 -10.43 7.18
N LEU A 69 13.47 -10.24 6.03
CA LEU A 69 13.18 -8.92 5.47
C LEU A 69 11.70 -8.72 5.19
N THR A 70 11.14 -7.61 5.66
CA THR A 70 9.75 -7.23 5.38
C THR A 70 9.73 -6.02 4.45
N PRO A 71 9.22 -6.13 3.21
CA PRO A 71 9.07 -4.98 2.33
C PRO A 71 8.02 -4.01 2.88
N ASN A 72 8.26 -2.70 2.75
CA ASN A 72 7.38 -1.64 3.25
C ASN A 72 7.02 -1.82 4.74
N GLY A 73 8.03 -2.07 5.57
CA GLY A 73 7.89 -2.33 7.00
C GLY A 73 7.51 -1.09 7.81
N GLY A 74 8.39 -0.66 8.72
CA GLY A 74 8.16 0.51 9.58
C GLY A 74 7.98 1.82 8.80
N GLU A 75 8.58 1.92 7.62
CA GLU A 75 8.47 3.06 6.71
C GLU A 75 8.17 2.58 5.28
N PRO A 76 7.25 3.25 4.54
CA PRO A 76 7.03 2.96 3.13
C PRO A 76 8.32 3.15 2.30
N ARG A 77 8.51 2.31 1.28
CA ARG A 77 9.70 2.30 0.38
C ARG A 77 10.97 1.70 0.98
N LEU A 78 10.96 1.28 2.24
CA LEU A 78 12.09 0.61 2.89
C LEU A 78 11.75 -0.84 3.25
N ALA A 79 12.77 -1.66 3.41
CA ALA A 79 12.62 -3.00 3.99
C ALA A 79 13.14 -3.02 5.43
N ASP A 80 12.35 -3.59 6.35
CA ASP A 80 12.82 -3.86 7.70
C ASP A 80 13.65 -5.13 7.71
N LEU A 81 14.78 -5.13 8.43
CA LEU A 81 15.63 -6.31 8.66
C LEU A 81 15.41 -6.83 10.08
N TRP A 82 15.20 -8.14 10.22
CA TRP A 82 14.96 -8.81 11.49
C TRP A 82 15.97 -9.94 11.69
N SER A 83 16.37 -10.15 12.95
CA SER A 83 17.27 -11.24 13.37
C SER A 83 16.55 -12.55 13.68
N GLU A 84 15.23 -12.51 13.79
CA GLU A 84 14.36 -13.68 13.98
C GLU A 84 13.19 -13.57 12.99
N PRO A 85 12.56 -14.70 12.59
CA PRO A 85 11.42 -14.64 11.68
C PRO A 85 10.37 -13.70 12.27
N PRO A 86 9.90 -12.69 11.53
CA PRO A 86 8.88 -11.80 12.04
C PRO A 86 7.64 -12.67 12.29
N THR A 87 7.28 -12.83 13.55
CA THR A 87 5.98 -13.39 13.91
C THR A 87 4.91 -12.48 13.31
N PRO A 88 3.69 -12.96 13.04
CA PRO A 88 2.56 -12.11 12.62
C PRO A 88 2.21 -10.97 13.59
N THR A 89 2.98 -10.81 14.66
CA THR A 89 3.06 -9.63 15.51
C THR A 89 4.15 -8.67 15.02
N GLY A 90 4.00 -8.12 13.82
CA GLY A 90 4.20 -6.66 13.71
C GLY A 90 3.19 -5.97 14.64
N PRO A 91 3.13 -4.64 14.76
CA PRO A 91 1.90 -4.06 15.24
C PRO A 91 0.81 -4.61 14.32
N VAL A 92 -0.03 -5.53 14.84
CA VAL A 92 -1.36 -5.72 14.28
C VAL A 92 -1.84 -4.29 14.24
N ARG A 93 -1.95 -3.71 13.04
CA ARG A 93 -2.74 -2.51 12.89
C ARG A 93 -4.10 -3.00 13.32
N VAL A 94 -4.41 -2.78 14.59
CA VAL A 94 -5.73 -2.95 15.13
C VAL A 94 -6.48 -1.85 14.44
N ILE A 95 -6.98 -2.17 13.25
CA ILE A 95 -7.98 -1.39 12.55
C ILE A 95 -9.11 -1.33 13.55
N LEU A 96 -9.23 -0.19 14.21
CA LEU A 96 -10.29 -0.01 15.19
C LEU A 96 -11.61 -0.32 14.46
N PRO A 97 -12.56 -1.05 15.08
CA PRO A 97 -13.74 -1.55 14.37
C PRO A 97 -14.56 -0.47 13.64
N ASP A 98 -14.34 0.81 13.97
CA ASP A 98 -14.99 2.00 13.45
C ASP A 98 -14.27 2.66 12.25
N VAL A 99 -13.00 2.35 11.95
CA VAL A 99 -12.27 3.00 10.84
C VAL A 99 -12.61 2.43 9.47
N ILE A 100 -13.05 1.16 9.41
CA ILE A 100 -13.65 0.55 8.21
C ILE A 100 -15.14 0.32 8.49
N GLN A 101 -15.98 1.11 7.83
CA GLN A 101 -17.44 0.99 7.91
C GLN A 101 -17.90 -0.06 6.90
N LYS A 102 -18.77 -0.97 7.33
CA LYS A 102 -19.32 -2.04 6.49
C LYS A 102 -20.78 -1.78 6.16
N ASN A 103 -21.16 -1.97 4.90
CA ASN A 103 -22.54 -1.85 4.39
C ASN A 103 -23.22 -0.54 4.81
N VAL A 104 -22.49 0.58 4.68
CA VAL A 104 -22.99 1.90 5.04
C VAL A 104 -23.55 2.61 3.81
N THR A 105 -24.59 3.41 4.04
CA THR A 105 -25.18 4.31 3.05
C THR A 105 -25.05 5.74 3.56
N TYR A 106 -24.55 6.63 2.70
CA TYR A 106 -24.38 8.04 2.99
C TYR A 106 -25.50 8.87 2.36
N ASN A 107 -25.86 9.97 3.02
CA ASN A 107 -26.86 10.88 2.49
C ASN A 107 -26.23 11.81 1.44
N ARG A 108 -26.88 11.93 0.28
CA ARG A 108 -26.46 12.83 -0.78
C ARG A 108 -26.77 14.29 -0.44
N THR A 109 -25.86 15.19 -0.77
CA THR A 109 -26.13 16.64 -0.76
C THR A 109 -26.89 17.10 -2.01
N ASP A 110 -27.84 18.00 -1.84
CA ASP A 110 -28.57 18.72 -2.89
C ASP A 110 -28.06 20.16 -3.07
N ASN A 111 -26.93 20.51 -2.45
CA ASN A 111 -26.34 21.84 -2.49
C ASN A 111 -25.75 22.14 -3.88
N ILE A 112 -26.51 22.81 -4.74
CA ILE A 112 -26.13 23.11 -6.12
C ILE A 112 -24.81 23.90 -6.26
N HIS A 113 -24.49 24.76 -5.29
CA HIS A 113 -23.24 25.51 -5.31
C HIS A 113 -22.06 24.59 -5.06
N PHE A 114 -22.15 23.74 -4.04
CA PHE A 114 -21.14 22.74 -3.74
C PHE A 114 -20.93 21.76 -4.89
N ILE A 115 -22.01 21.20 -5.44
CA ILE A 115 -21.96 20.28 -6.61
C ILE A 115 -21.21 20.94 -7.77
N ARG A 116 -21.55 22.18 -8.09
CA ARG A 116 -20.91 22.94 -9.17
C ARG A 116 -19.44 23.20 -8.90
N ASP A 117 -19.07 23.50 -7.65
CA ASP A 117 -17.70 23.81 -7.28
C ASP A 117 -16.83 22.54 -7.38
N VAL A 118 -17.30 21.41 -6.81
CA VAL A 118 -16.63 20.09 -6.92
C VAL A 118 -16.47 19.66 -8.39
N THR A 119 -17.50 19.85 -9.21
CA THR A 119 -17.48 19.50 -10.64
C THR A 119 -16.43 20.28 -11.43
N ARG A 120 -16.15 21.53 -11.05
CA ARG A 120 -15.26 22.44 -11.80
C ARG A 120 -13.81 22.37 -11.36
N GLN A 121 -13.53 21.81 -10.19
CA GLN A 121 -12.20 21.73 -9.62
C GLN A 121 -11.32 20.68 -10.28
N VAL A 122 -11.92 19.66 -10.90
CA VAL A 122 -11.22 18.53 -11.51
C VAL A 122 -11.66 18.34 -12.96
N VAL A 123 -10.71 18.02 -13.83
CA VAL A 123 -10.99 17.64 -15.22
C VAL A 123 -11.04 16.12 -15.31
N PHE A 124 -12.15 15.60 -15.82
CA PHE A 124 -12.40 14.17 -15.97
C PHE A 124 -12.19 13.70 -17.43
N PRO A 125 -11.83 12.44 -17.65
CA PRO A 125 -11.49 11.44 -16.62
C PRO A 125 -10.12 11.74 -15.98
N VAL A 126 -9.98 11.46 -14.69
CA VAL A 126 -8.73 11.64 -13.93
C VAL A 126 -7.71 10.57 -14.28
N THR A 127 -8.20 9.37 -14.60
CA THR A 127 -7.45 8.20 -15.08
C THR A 127 -8.28 7.44 -16.13
N PRO A 128 -7.63 6.73 -17.08
CA PRO A 128 -8.29 5.76 -17.95
C PRO A 128 -9.21 4.76 -17.23
N LEU A 129 -10.19 4.23 -17.98
CA LEU A 129 -11.10 3.20 -17.51
C LEU A 129 -10.32 1.98 -16.99
N GLY A 130 -10.74 1.44 -15.84
CA GLY A 130 -10.06 0.33 -15.17
C GLY A 130 -9.02 0.74 -14.14
N MET A 131 -8.62 2.02 -14.07
CA MET A 131 -7.66 2.52 -13.07
C MET A 131 -8.36 3.27 -11.92
N CYS A 132 -9.39 2.65 -11.35
CA CYS A 132 -10.22 3.26 -10.30
C CYS A 132 -9.46 3.44 -8.97
N TYR A 133 -8.44 2.62 -8.70
CA TYR A 133 -7.54 2.72 -7.54
C TYR A 133 -6.74 4.03 -7.57
N ASP A 134 -5.91 4.21 -8.60
CA ASP A 134 -5.12 5.43 -8.82
C ASP A 134 -6.01 6.66 -8.98
N GLY A 135 -7.12 6.49 -9.68
CA GLY A 135 -8.09 7.55 -9.93
C GLY A 135 -8.70 8.08 -8.64
N SER A 136 -9.18 7.19 -7.78
CA SER A 136 -9.79 7.55 -6.49
C SER A 136 -8.78 8.15 -5.53
N LYS A 137 -7.54 7.61 -5.48
CA LYS A 137 -6.48 8.18 -4.65
C LYS A 137 -6.15 9.61 -5.10
N LYS A 138 -5.99 9.82 -6.41
CA LYS A 138 -5.72 11.15 -6.98
C LYS A 138 -6.88 12.12 -6.74
N LEU A 139 -8.13 11.67 -6.82
CA LEU A 139 -9.29 12.48 -6.47
C LEU A 139 -9.29 12.87 -4.99
N ALA A 140 -9.03 11.92 -4.09
CA ALA A 140 -8.97 12.17 -2.66
C ALA A 140 -7.88 13.17 -2.30
N ASP A 141 -6.67 13.00 -2.84
CA ASP A 141 -5.56 13.94 -2.66
C ASP A 141 -5.94 15.34 -3.18
N THR A 142 -6.58 15.40 -4.34
CA THR A 142 -6.98 16.66 -4.98
C THR A 142 -8.04 17.40 -4.14
N TYR A 143 -9.15 16.74 -3.77
CA TYR A 143 -10.19 17.39 -2.97
C TYR A 143 -9.74 17.64 -1.53
N GLY A 144 -8.91 16.77 -0.95
CA GLY A 144 -8.26 17.00 0.32
C GLY A 144 -7.38 18.27 0.29
N SER A 145 -6.68 18.53 -0.80
CA SER A 145 -5.90 19.77 -0.97
C SER A 145 -6.75 21.05 -1.00
N PHE A 146 -8.04 20.93 -1.36
CA PHE A 146 -9.01 22.02 -1.28
C PHE A 146 -9.72 22.11 0.08
N GLY A 147 -9.36 21.24 1.03
CA GLY A 147 -9.90 21.23 2.39
C GLY A 147 -11.23 20.48 2.54
N TYR A 148 -11.60 19.62 1.59
CA TYR A 148 -12.78 18.78 1.73
C TYR A 148 -12.49 17.52 2.54
N GLY A 149 -13.48 17.08 3.32
CA GLY A 149 -13.50 15.73 3.85
C GLY A 149 -13.74 14.73 2.72
N VAL A 150 -13.02 13.61 2.74
CA VAL A 150 -13.15 12.55 1.74
C VAL A 150 -13.33 11.20 2.42
N ARG A 151 -14.14 10.34 1.82
CA ARG A 151 -14.22 8.91 2.14
C ARG A 151 -14.07 8.08 0.89
N TYR A 152 -13.35 6.98 0.99
CA TYR A 152 -13.30 5.97 -0.04
C TYR A 152 -14.49 5.03 0.12
N MET A 153 -15.01 4.59 -1.02
CA MET A 153 -16.08 3.63 -1.14
C MET A 153 -15.59 2.48 -2.00
N TYR A 154 -15.78 1.25 -1.54
CA TYR A 154 -15.23 0.07 -2.19
C TYR A 154 -16.21 -1.08 -2.25
N ASP A 155 -16.45 -1.57 -3.47
CA ASP A 155 -17.20 -2.80 -3.73
C ASP A 155 -16.29 -3.86 -4.39
N PRO A 156 -15.94 -4.95 -3.69
CA PRO A 156 -15.13 -6.02 -4.26
C PRO A 156 -15.86 -6.92 -5.25
N SER A 157 -17.19 -6.85 -5.32
CA SER A 157 -18.03 -7.70 -6.17
C SER A 157 -18.24 -7.13 -7.57
N GLU A 158 -17.96 -5.85 -7.77
CA GLU A 158 -18.04 -5.20 -9.07
C GLU A 158 -16.80 -5.48 -9.93
N TRP A 159 -17.01 -5.68 -11.23
CA TRP A 159 -15.99 -5.87 -12.27
C TRP A 159 -15.00 -7.03 -12.01
N ASP A 160 -15.42 -8.23 -12.43
CA ASP A 160 -14.77 -9.53 -12.72
C ASP A 160 -13.56 -10.02 -11.89
N TRP A 161 -12.76 -9.18 -11.23
CA TRP A 161 -11.58 -9.58 -10.45
C TRP A 161 -10.93 -8.48 -9.58
N GLN A 162 -11.18 -7.19 -9.81
CA GLN A 162 -10.51 -6.11 -9.06
C GLN A 162 -11.42 -5.37 -8.09
N GLY A 163 -12.74 -5.40 -8.22
CA GLY A 163 -13.60 -4.49 -7.47
C GLY A 163 -13.62 -3.08 -8.05
N HIS A 164 -14.54 -2.26 -7.57
CA HIS A 164 -14.66 -0.85 -7.93
C HIS A 164 -14.39 0.04 -6.71
N LEU A 165 -13.55 1.07 -6.92
CA LEU A 165 -13.21 2.07 -5.91
C LEU A 165 -13.61 3.46 -6.42
N TRP A 166 -14.31 4.22 -5.59
CA TRP A 166 -14.65 5.62 -5.83
C TRP A 166 -14.58 6.41 -4.52
N ILE A 167 -14.89 7.71 -4.56
CA ILE A 167 -14.88 8.55 -3.36
C ILE A 167 -16.21 9.28 -3.13
N LEU A 168 -16.41 9.67 -1.88
CA LEU A 168 -17.39 10.67 -1.46
C LEU A 168 -16.65 11.92 -0.97
N VAL A 169 -17.13 13.08 -1.39
CA VAL A 169 -16.65 14.40 -0.94
C VAL A 169 -17.70 15.02 -0.02
N GLU A 170 -17.30 15.43 1.17
CA GLU A 170 -18.20 16.00 2.17
C GLU A 170 -18.58 17.46 1.83
N ASP A 171 -19.86 17.78 1.94
CA ASP A 171 -20.35 19.16 1.91
C ASP A 171 -19.94 19.86 3.21
N SER A 172 -18.86 20.63 3.17
CA SER A 172 -18.33 21.34 4.33
C SER A 172 -19.29 22.34 4.97
N LYS A 173 -20.40 22.69 4.30
CA LYS A 173 -21.46 23.54 4.85
C LYS A 173 -22.62 22.75 5.46
N ARG A 174 -22.71 21.44 5.18
CA ARG A 174 -23.77 20.55 5.64
C ARG A 174 -23.17 19.20 6.03
N LEU A 175 -22.80 19.10 7.30
CA LEU A 175 -22.21 17.90 7.90
C LEU A 175 -23.02 16.64 7.55
N ASP A 176 -22.31 15.54 7.35
CA ASP A 176 -22.86 14.22 7.00
C ASP A 176 -23.61 14.14 5.66
N LEU A 177 -23.51 15.16 4.80
CA LEU A 177 -23.97 15.11 3.41
C LEU A 177 -22.80 15.06 2.44
N TRP A 178 -22.94 14.20 1.44
CA TRP A 178 -21.84 13.77 0.59
C TRP A 178 -22.18 13.91 -0.88
N LEU A 179 -21.15 13.96 -1.72
CA LEU A 179 -21.25 13.92 -3.16
C LEU A 179 -20.33 12.83 -3.69
N ALA A 180 -20.89 11.88 -4.43
CA ALA A 180 -20.12 10.81 -5.03
C ALA A 180 -19.35 11.30 -6.25
N VAL A 181 -18.10 10.87 -6.35
CA VAL A 181 -17.21 11.20 -7.47
C VAL A 181 -16.45 9.95 -7.90
N ASP A 182 -16.64 9.61 -9.16
CA ASP A 182 -15.94 8.53 -9.86
C ASP A 182 -14.78 9.10 -10.68
N SER A 183 -13.64 8.42 -10.69
CA SER A 183 -12.45 8.91 -11.38
C SER A 183 -12.59 8.98 -12.90
N TYR A 184 -13.48 8.18 -13.48
CA TYR A 184 -13.76 8.15 -14.90
C TYR A 184 -15.03 8.93 -15.25
N TYR A 185 -16.14 8.67 -14.55
CA TYR A 185 -17.45 9.27 -14.85
C TYR A 185 -17.65 10.66 -14.25
N GLY A 186 -16.82 11.07 -13.29
CA GLY A 186 -16.92 12.36 -12.64
C GLY A 186 -17.95 12.40 -11.51
N VAL A 187 -18.59 13.55 -11.35
CA VAL A 187 -19.57 13.77 -10.27
C VAL A 187 -20.85 13.00 -10.56
N ILE A 188 -21.30 12.19 -9.60
CA ILE A 188 -22.49 11.35 -9.72
C ILE A 188 -23.63 11.97 -8.91
N ILE A 189 -24.71 12.36 -9.60
CA ILE A 189 -25.90 12.97 -8.98
C ILE A 189 -27.20 12.19 -9.25
N ASP A 190 -27.18 11.26 -10.21
CA ASP A 190 -28.38 10.56 -10.69
C ASP A 190 -28.34 9.04 -10.42
N ASP A 191 -27.38 8.58 -9.61
CA ASP A 191 -27.27 7.17 -9.22
C ASP A 191 -27.00 7.05 -7.72
N ASP A 192 -28.01 6.61 -6.99
CA ASP A 192 -27.94 6.47 -5.53
C ASP A 192 -27.10 5.25 -5.10
N GLN A 193 -26.76 4.33 -6.02
CA GLN A 193 -25.91 3.17 -5.71
C GLN A 193 -24.50 3.60 -5.31
N TYR A 194 -23.98 4.69 -5.88
CA TYR A 194 -22.69 5.28 -5.52
C TYR A 194 -22.62 5.82 -4.08
N TYR A 195 -23.74 5.88 -3.36
CA TYR A 195 -23.78 6.33 -1.97
C TYR A 195 -23.80 5.17 -0.98
N SER A 196 -23.76 3.93 -1.46
CA SER A 196 -23.69 2.73 -0.63
C SER A 196 -22.52 1.86 -1.08
N ALA A 197 -21.79 1.28 -0.14
CA ALA A 197 -20.76 0.30 -0.47
C ALA A 197 -20.63 -0.77 0.61
N PRO A 198 -20.17 -1.99 0.25
CA PRO A 198 -19.79 -3.01 1.21
C PRO A 198 -18.74 -2.52 2.21
N TYR A 199 -17.82 -1.65 1.77
CA TYR A 199 -16.80 -1.05 2.61
C TYR A 199 -16.62 0.44 2.35
N SER A 200 -16.45 1.22 3.42
CA SER A 200 -16.09 2.64 3.39
C SER A 200 -15.05 2.95 4.45
N PHE A 201 -14.11 3.85 4.13
CA PHE A 201 -12.99 4.18 4.99
C PHE A 201 -12.38 5.54 4.64
N ALA A 202 -11.67 6.17 5.59
CA ALA A 202 -11.11 7.52 5.42
C ALA A 202 -9.71 7.51 4.76
N GLU A 203 -8.89 6.52 5.08
CA GLU A 203 -7.51 6.43 4.62
C GLU A 203 -7.34 5.30 3.60
N PHE A 204 -6.61 5.57 2.52
CA PHE A 204 -6.47 4.63 1.40
C PHE A 204 -5.80 3.32 1.83
N GLU A 205 -4.92 3.36 2.82
CA GLU A 205 -4.19 2.25 3.41
C GLU A 205 -5.12 1.17 3.98
N TYR A 206 -6.36 1.51 4.35
CA TYR A 206 -7.33 0.52 4.80
C TYR A 206 -7.79 -0.43 3.69
N LEU A 207 -7.64 -0.03 2.42
CA LEU A 207 -7.96 -0.88 1.28
C LEU A 207 -7.08 -2.13 1.22
N ASP A 208 -5.83 -2.04 1.69
CA ASP A 208 -4.91 -3.20 1.76
C ASP A 208 -5.44 -4.29 2.70
N SER A 209 -6.19 -3.88 3.71
CA SER A 209 -6.78 -4.77 4.70
C SER A 209 -8.06 -5.45 4.19
N ILE A 210 -8.69 -4.87 3.17
CA ILE A 210 -9.96 -5.35 2.59
C ILE A 210 -9.70 -6.15 1.30
N ASN A 211 -8.78 -5.70 0.46
CA ASN A 211 -8.41 -6.34 -0.79
C ASN A 211 -6.87 -6.38 -0.96
N PRO A 212 -6.14 -7.32 -0.36
CA PRO A 212 -4.69 -7.37 -0.51
C PRO A 212 -4.21 -7.68 -1.95
N ARG A 213 -5.12 -8.04 -2.87
CA ARG A 213 -4.77 -8.46 -4.24
C ARG A 213 -4.72 -7.31 -5.25
N TRP A 214 -5.28 -6.14 -4.97
CA TRP A 214 -5.32 -5.05 -5.96
C TRP A 214 -3.92 -4.55 -6.34
N ARG A 215 -2.94 -4.67 -5.44
CA ARG A 215 -1.53 -4.31 -5.70
C ARG A 215 -0.80 -5.28 -6.63
N LEU A 216 -1.37 -6.44 -6.90
CA LEU A 216 -0.76 -7.53 -7.70
C LEU A 216 -1.23 -7.52 -9.16
N ALA A 217 -2.10 -6.58 -9.54
CA ALA A 217 -2.80 -6.52 -10.82
C ALA A 217 -2.21 -5.46 -11.77
#